data_AF-A0A955ZB08-F1
#
_entry.id   AF-A0A955ZB08-F1
#
_cell.length_a   1.000
_cell.length_b   1.000
_cell.length_c   1.000
_cell.angle_alpha   90.00
_cell.angle_beta   90.00
_cell.angle_gamma   90.00
#
_symmetry.space_group_name_H-M   'P 1'
#
loop_
_entity.id
_entity.type
_entity.pdbx_description
1 polymer ?
#
loop_
_entity_poly.entity_id
_entity_poly.type
_entity_poly.pdbx_seq_one_letter_code
_entity_poly.pdbx_strand_id
1 'polypeptide(L)'
;MSAKHDQDDGAVHAHISSAPFYIGIFICLLILTVLTVGQSYVDLGKLNLVTVIVIASMKASLVVTFFMHLRHDNRFNALMFVSGLLFIGVFFAYTMNDTDHRGQFDPLQNVRVNPADGKEAPGGRPPVEEHAGGAAAPAGGAAPAGGAAPAEHH
;
A
#
# COMPACT_ATOMS: atom_id res chain seq x y z
N MET A 1 33.85 -55.36 47.71
CA MET A 1 34.02 -54.62 46.44
C MET A 1 32.79 -53.73 46.30
N SER A 2 32.88 -52.50 46.84
CA SER A 2 31.73 -51.58 46.98
C SER A 2 31.56 -50.81 45.68
N ALA A 3 30.45 -51.02 44.98
CA ALA A 3 30.10 -50.26 43.79
C ALA A 3 29.82 -48.81 44.19
N LYS A 4 30.61 -47.89 43.66
CA LYS A 4 30.41 -46.45 43.76
C LYS A 4 29.32 -46.09 42.75
N HIS A 5 28.11 -45.79 43.24
CA HIS A 5 27.10 -45.11 42.43
C HIS A 5 27.60 -43.68 42.21
N ASP A 6 28.18 -43.41 41.04
CA ASP A 6 28.41 -42.05 40.58
C ASP A 6 27.05 -41.46 40.21
N GLN A 7 26.63 -40.51 41.04
CA GLN A 7 25.42 -39.74 40.89
C GLN A 7 25.66 -38.72 39.78
N ASP A 8 25.21 -39.05 38.57
CA ASP A 8 25.17 -38.14 37.42
C ASP A 8 24.05 -37.12 37.67
N ASP A 9 24.42 -36.00 38.29
CA ASP A 9 23.55 -34.86 38.49
C ASP A 9 23.28 -34.24 37.11
N GLY A 10 22.17 -34.65 36.49
CA GLY A 10 21.61 -34.13 35.24
C GLY A 10 21.16 -32.66 35.32
N ALA A 11 22.01 -31.78 35.86
CA ALA A 11 21.86 -30.34 35.82
C ALA A 11 21.99 -29.88 34.37
N VAL A 12 20.88 -29.95 33.64
CA VAL A 12 20.70 -29.25 32.38
C VAL A 12 20.82 -27.76 32.70
N HIS A 13 22.02 -27.21 32.56
CA HIS A 13 22.26 -25.77 32.63
C HIS A 13 21.54 -25.13 31.43
N ALA A 14 20.23 -24.95 31.55
CA ALA A 14 19.42 -24.16 30.65
C ALA A 14 19.95 -22.73 30.73
N HIS A 15 20.77 -22.35 29.75
CA HIS A 15 21.25 -20.99 29.59
C HIS A 15 20.09 -20.12 29.07
N ILE A 16 19.02 -20.00 29.87
CA ILE A 16 17.92 -19.08 29.63
C ILE A 16 18.55 -17.68 29.61
N SER A 17 18.44 -17.03 28.46
CA SER A 17 18.86 -15.66 28.26
C SER A 17 18.28 -14.82 29.39
N SER A 18 19.15 -14.07 30.08
CA SER A 18 18.84 -13.43 31.35
C SER A 18 17.63 -12.51 31.19
N ALA A 19 16.49 -12.86 31.80
CA ALA A 19 15.26 -12.07 31.83
C ALA A 19 15.45 -10.55 32.00
N PRO A 20 16.38 -10.04 32.85
CA PRO A 20 16.65 -8.59 32.95
C PRO A 20 17.11 -7.94 31.64
N PHE A 21 17.75 -8.66 30.73
CA PHE A 21 18.18 -8.13 29.43
C PHE A 21 16.98 -7.72 28.56
N TYR A 22 15.96 -8.59 28.46
CA TYR A 22 14.74 -8.28 27.69
C TYR A 22 13.91 -7.17 28.35
N ILE A 23 13.93 -7.08 29.68
CA ILE A 23 13.28 -5.97 30.41
C ILE A 23 13.97 -4.64 30.06
N GLY A 24 15.31 -4.61 29.97
CA GLY A 24 16.03 -3.42 29.53
C GLY A 24 15.63 -2.96 28.13
N ILE A 25 15.50 -3.90 27.18
CA ILE A 25 15.05 -3.59 25.81
C ILE A 25 13.59 -3.11 25.82
N PHE A 26 12.72 -3.73 26.61
CA PHE A 26 11.33 -3.31 26.76
C PHE A 26 11.22 -1.85 27.25
N ILE A 27 12.02 -1.46 28.25
CA ILE A 27 12.06 -0.07 28.74
C ILE A 27 12.56 0.86 27.63
N CYS A 28 13.58 0.47 26.87
CA CYS A 28 14.06 1.25 25.71
C CYS A 28 12.94 1.47 24.67
N LEU A 29 12.15 0.44 24.38
CA LEU A 29 10.99 0.55 23.48
C LEU A 29 9.89 1.47 24.02
N LEU A 30 9.66 1.46 25.35
CA LEU A 30 8.73 2.40 25.97
C LEU A 30 9.21 3.84 25.83
N ILE A 31 10.50 4.11 26.08
CA ILE A 31 11.09 5.44 25.88
C ILE A 31 10.93 5.89 24.43
N LEU A 32 11.29 5.05 23.47
CA LEU A 32 11.10 5.36 22.04
C LEU A 32 9.64 5.63 21.69
N THR A 33 8.70 4.93 22.32
CA THR A 33 7.25 5.14 22.11
C THR A 33 6.80 6.49 22.66
N VAL A 34 7.24 6.84 23.88
CA VAL A 34 6.99 8.16 24.46
C VAL A 34 7.61 9.26 23.59
N LEU A 35 8.80 9.03 23.03
CA LEU A 35 9.41 9.96 22.09
C LEU A 35 8.60 10.13 20.79
N THR A 36 8.03 9.06 20.23
CA THR A 36 7.15 9.16 19.06
C THR A 36 5.89 9.96 19.38
N VAL A 37 5.27 9.70 20.53
CA VAL A 37 4.09 10.46 20.99
C VAL A 37 4.47 11.92 21.26
N GLY A 38 5.61 12.16 21.93
CA GLY A 38 6.16 13.48 22.19
C GLY A 38 6.42 14.27 20.92
N GLN A 39 6.98 13.61 19.91
CA GLN A 39 7.25 14.21 18.61
C GLN A 39 5.96 14.66 17.92
N SER A 40 4.83 13.97 18.11
CA SER A 40 3.54 14.42 17.56
C SER A 40 3.07 15.78 18.08
N TYR A 41 3.58 16.23 19.24
CA TYR A 41 3.26 17.55 19.81
C TYR A 41 4.24 18.65 19.36
N VAL A 42 5.35 18.30 18.71
CA VAL A 42 6.37 19.25 18.28
C VAL A 42 6.40 19.35 16.77
N ASP A 43 6.11 20.54 16.24
CA ASP A 43 6.20 20.78 14.80
C ASP A 43 7.62 21.21 14.39
N LEU A 44 8.35 20.26 13.80
CA LEU A 44 9.69 20.47 13.22
C LEU A 44 9.62 20.84 11.72
N GLY A 45 8.43 21.11 11.19
CA GLY A 45 8.18 21.41 9.79
C GLY A 45 8.60 20.25 8.88
N LYS A 46 9.47 20.53 7.91
CA LYS A 46 9.96 19.53 6.92
C LYS A 46 10.68 18.34 7.55
N LEU A 47 11.24 18.51 8.75
CA LEU A 47 11.96 17.44 9.45
C LEU A 47 11.04 16.49 10.20
N ASN A 48 9.76 16.84 10.39
CA ASN A 48 8.79 16.03 11.13
C ASN A 48 8.74 14.59 10.61
N LEU A 49 8.52 14.42 9.29
CA LEU A 49 8.46 13.11 8.65
C LEU A 49 9.76 12.31 8.80
N VAL A 50 10.91 12.97 8.61
CA VAL A 50 12.23 12.32 8.74
C VAL A 50 12.43 11.83 10.17
N THR A 51 12.11 12.66 11.17
CA THR A 51 12.22 12.31 12.58
C THR A 51 11.29 11.14 12.95
N VAL A 52 10.03 11.15 12.51
CA VAL A 52 9.07 10.04 12.73
C VAL A 52 9.64 8.73 12.20
N ILE A 53 10.11 8.73 10.94
CA ILE A 53 10.61 7.53 10.27
C ILE A 53 11.87 7.00 10.96
N VAL A 54 12.78 7.88 11.40
CA VAL A 54 13.99 7.48 12.12
C VAL A 54 13.64 6.81 13.45
N ILE A 55 12.78 7.42 14.25
CA ILE A 55 12.36 6.86 15.55
C ILE A 55 11.64 5.52 15.34
N ALA A 56 10.72 5.45 14.36
CA ALA A 56 10.02 4.22 14.01
C ALA A 56 10.98 3.11 13.57
N SER A 57 12.00 3.45 12.76
CA SER A 57 13.00 2.49 12.27
C SER A 57 13.88 1.95 13.39
N MET A 58 14.29 2.81 14.35
CA MET A 58 15.03 2.38 15.54
C MET A 58 14.18 1.41 16.39
N LYS A 59 12.91 1.74 16.63
CA LYS A 59 11.98 0.87 17.36
C LYS A 59 11.81 -0.48 16.67
N ALA A 60 11.55 -0.49 15.36
CA ALA A 60 11.40 -1.72 14.58
C ALA A 60 12.67 -2.58 14.62
N SER A 61 13.86 -1.96 14.50
CA SER A 61 15.15 -2.67 14.53
C SER A 61 15.38 -3.40 15.86
N LEU A 62 15.06 -2.76 16.99
CA LEU A 62 15.13 -3.39 18.31
C LEU A 62 14.18 -4.58 18.44
N VAL A 63 12.94 -4.42 17.99
CA VAL A 63 11.93 -5.51 18.02
C VAL A 63 12.38 -6.70 17.18
N VAL A 64 12.80 -6.45 15.93
CA VAL A 64 13.21 -7.50 15.01
C VAL A 64 14.48 -8.21 15.51
N THR A 65 15.47 -7.48 15.99
CA THR A 65 16.74 -8.07 16.42
C THR A 65 16.57 -8.92 17.68
N PHE A 66 15.78 -8.46 18.65
CA PHE A 66 15.72 -9.06 19.98
C PHE A 66 14.43 -9.83 20.27
N PHE A 67 13.24 -9.33 19.92
CA PHE A 67 11.98 -10.01 20.21
C PHE A 67 11.56 -11.01 19.13
N MET A 68 11.98 -10.82 17.87
CA MET A 68 11.85 -11.84 16.82
C MET A 68 13.03 -12.82 16.79
N HIS A 69 13.96 -12.70 17.76
CA HIS A 69 15.15 -13.53 17.89
C HIS A 69 16.07 -13.59 16.66
N LEU A 70 15.97 -12.68 15.68
CA LEU A 70 16.81 -12.73 14.46
C LEU A 70 18.32 -12.82 14.75
N ARG A 71 18.78 -12.23 15.86
CA ARG A 71 20.20 -12.30 16.24
C ARG A 71 20.64 -13.67 16.77
N HIS A 72 19.76 -14.41 17.42
CA HIS A 72 20.09 -15.67 18.10
C HIS A 72 19.52 -16.90 17.39
N ASP A 73 18.59 -16.71 16.46
CA ASP A 73 17.91 -17.76 15.73
C ASP A 73 18.58 -18.06 14.38
N ASN A 74 18.07 -19.05 13.67
CA ASN A 74 18.56 -19.49 12.37
C ASN A 74 18.51 -18.36 11.33
N ARG A 75 19.54 -18.32 10.47
CA ARG A 75 19.64 -17.37 9.35
C ARG A 75 18.45 -17.44 8.38
N PHE A 76 17.71 -18.54 8.41
CA PHE A 76 16.45 -18.69 7.67
C PHE A 76 15.40 -17.64 8.07
N ASN A 77 15.28 -17.31 9.37
CA ASN A 77 14.33 -16.29 9.82
C ASN A 77 14.74 -14.88 9.39
N ALA A 78 16.05 -14.61 9.37
CA ALA A 78 16.58 -13.37 8.79
C ALA A 78 16.30 -13.29 7.27
N LEU A 79 16.42 -14.40 6.54
CA LEU A 79 16.12 -14.45 5.11
C LEU A 79 14.61 -14.20 4.85
N MET A 80 13.72 -14.80 5.65
CA MET A 80 12.28 -14.57 5.56
C MET A 80 11.89 -13.13 5.90
N PHE A 81 12.55 -12.52 6.89
CA PHE A 81 12.34 -11.11 7.21
C PHE A 81 12.79 -10.19 6.06
N VAL A 82 13.99 -10.42 5.52
CA VAL A 82 14.53 -9.63 4.41
C VAL A 82 13.70 -9.82 3.14
N SER A 83 13.24 -11.04 2.84
CA SER A 83 12.34 -11.28 1.71
C SER A 83 11.01 -10.55 1.90
N GLY A 84 10.41 -10.62 3.09
CA GLY A 84 9.20 -9.85 3.42
C GLY A 84 9.39 -8.35 3.23
N LEU A 85 10.50 -7.78 3.73
CA LEU A 85 10.81 -6.37 3.57
C LEU A 85 11.02 -5.98 2.09
N LEU A 86 11.67 -6.85 1.31
CA LEU A 86 11.83 -6.69 -0.13
C LEU A 86 10.46 -6.65 -0.82
N PHE A 87 9.59 -7.63 -0.54
CA PHE A 87 8.26 -7.68 -1.16
C PHE A 87 7.39 -6.48 -0.79
N ILE A 88 7.44 -6.02 0.47
CA ILE A 88 6.79 -4.76 0.88
C ILE A 88 7.32 -3.60 0.04
N GLY A 89 8.64 -3.49 -0.14
CA GLY A 89 9.25 -2.47 -0.99
C GLY A 89 8.78 -2.54 -2.45
N VAL A 90 8.71 -3.74 -3.02
CA VAL A 90 8.20 -3.97 -4.38
C VAL A 90 6.73 -3.57 -4.49
N PHE A 91 5.89 -3.96 -3.54
CA PHE A 91 4.47 -3.60 -3.54
C PHE A 91 4.25 -2.10 -3.37
N PHE A 92 5.03 -1.43 -2.52
CA PHE A 92 4.96 0.01 -2.36
C PHE A 92 5.39 0.72 -3.65
N ALA A 93 6.49 0.30 -4.25
CA ALA A 93 6.95 0.85 -5.53
C ALA A 93 5.91 0.65 -6.64
N TYR A 94 5.31 -0.54 -6.73
CA TYR A 94 4.27 -0.83 -7.70
C TYR A 94 2.98 -0.05 -7.42
N THR A 95 2.57 0.09 -6.16
CA THR A 95 1.37 0.85 -5.77
C THR A 95 1.54 2.34 -6.05
N MET A 96 2.73 2.90 -5.76
CA MET A 96 3.06 4.28 -6.13
C MET A 96 3.05 4.43 -7.66
N ASN A 97 3.69 3.51 -8.38
CA ASN A 97 3.68 3.52 -9.84
C ASN A 97 2.25 3.45 -10.42
N ASP A 98 1.39 2.57 -9.92
CA ASP A 98 -0.02 2.50 -10.31
C ASP A 98 -0.73 3.81 -9.97
N THR A 99 -0.61 4.31 -8.75
CA THR A 99 -1.29 5.54 -8.30
C THR A 99 -0.92 6.75 -9.18
N ASP A 100 0.36 6.89 -9.53
CA ASP A 100 0.87 7.99 -10.35
C ASP A 100 0.40 7.92 -11.82
N HIS A 101 0.19 6.71 -12.35
CA HIS A 101 -0.19 6.48 -13.75
C HIS A 101 -1.68 6.17 -13.93
N ARG A 102 -2.43 5.88 -12.86
CA ARG A 102 -3.84 5.49 -12.91
C ARG A 102 -4.75 6.60 -13.45
N GLY A 103 -4.42 7.85 -13.17
CA GLY A 103 -5.13 9.02 -13.71
C GLY A 103 -4.85 9.29 -15.21
N GLN A 104 -3.89 8.58 -15.79
CA GLN A 104 -3.50 8.71 -17.20
C GLN A 104 -4.24 7.70 -18.11
N PHE A 105 -5.15 6.87 -17.55
CA PHE A 105 -5.96 5.93 -18.32
C PHE A 105 -7.27 6.55 -18.83
N ASP A 106 -7.59 6.17 -20.06
CA ASP A 106 -8.41 6.88 -21.04
C ASP A 106 -9.90 6.38 -21.16
N PRO A 107 -10.79 7.06 -21.90
CA PRO A 107 -12.22 7.37 -21.78
C PRO A 107 -13.10 6.31 -22.46
N LEU A 108 -12.55 5.11 -22.70
CA LEU A 108 -13.36 3.91 -22.92
C LEU A 108 -14.06 3.46 -21.62
N GLN A 109 -13.63 4.02 -20.48
CA GLN A 109 -14.27 4.01 -19.16
C GLN A 109 -15.10 5.29 -18.89
N ASN A 110 -15.31 6.15 -19.90
CA ASN A 110 -15.94 7.47 -19.79
C ASN A 110 -15.24 8.47 -18.83
N VAL A 111 -13.93 8.35 -18.64
CA VAL A 111 -13.10 9.36 -17.95
C VAL A 111 -12.65 10.41 -18.97
N ARG A 112 -13.23 11.60 -18.95
CA ARG A 112 -13.13 12.61 -20.03
C ARG A 112 -11.98 13.61 -19.90
N VAL A 113 -11.11 13.50 -18.90
CA VAL A 113 -10.12 14.54 -18.62
C VAL A 113 -9.01 14.01 -17.72
N ASN A 114 -7.76 14.31 -18.07
CA ASN A 114 -6.60 14.21 -17.20
C ASN A 114 -6.79 15.19 -16.01
N PRO A 115 -6.90 14.71 -14.75
CA PRO A 115 -7.19 15.56 -13.60
C PRO A 115 -6.07 16.52 -13.20
N ALA A 116 -4.83 16.30 -13.65
CA ALA A 116 -3.71 17.18 -13.35
C ALA A 116 -3.72 18.45 -14.22
N ASP A 117 -4.20 18.34 -15.47
CA ASP A 117 -3.98 19.35 -16.52
C ASP A 117 -5.26 19.83 -17.21
N GLY A 118 -6.41 19.19 -16.94
CA GLY A 118 -7.72 19.55 -17.49
C GLY A 118 -7.91 19.30 -18.99
N LYS A 119 -7.00 18.55 -19.62
CA LYS A 119 -7.09 18.14 -21.04
C LYS A 119 -7.70 16.75 -21.16
N GLU A 120 -8.44 16.45 -22.23
CA GLU A 120 -8.93 15.10 -22.50
C GLU A 120 -7.80 14.07 -22.35
N ALA A 121 -8.10 12.95 -21.70
CA ALA A 121 -7.14 11.87 -21.61
C ALA A 121 -6.75 11.44 -23.06
N PRO A 122 -5.45 11.22 -23.36
CA PRO A 122 -4.97 10.84 -24.71
C PRO A 122 -5.29 9.40 -25.17
N GLY A 123 -6.54 9.11 -25.52
CA GLY A 123 -6.93 7.74 -25.88
C GLY A 123 -8.44 7.47 -25.87
N GLY A 124 -9.27 8.51 -25.92
CA GLY A 124 -10.72 8.34 -25.86
C GLY A 124 -11.53 8.43 -27.06
N ARG A 125 -12.70 7.78 -26.93
CA ARG A 125 -13.78 7.99 -27.88
C ARG A 125 -14.12 9.47 -27.82
N PRO A 126 -14.01 10.20 -28.95
CA PRO A 126 -14.40 11.60 -28.98
C PRO A 126 -15.82 11.76 -28.46
N PRO A 127 -16.16 12.90 -27.84
CA PRO A 127 -17.53 13.17 -27.42
C PRO A 127 -18.46 12.94 -28.60
N VAL A 128 -19.42 12.03 -28.45
CA VAL A 128 -20.51 11.95 -29.42
C VAL A 128 -21.34 13.20 -29.16
N GLU A 129 -21.19 14.20 -30.03
CA GLU A 129 -22.13 15.32 -30.11
C GLU A 129 -23.48 14.77 -30.59
N GLU A 130 -24.31 14.29 -29.65
CA GLU A 130 -25.73 14.15 -29.92
C GLU A 130 -26.38 15.53 -29.73
N HIS A 131 -26.22 16.37 -30.75
CA HIS A 131 -27.31 17.12 -31.40
C HIS A 131 -26.76 18.29 -32.21
N ALA A 132 -27.01 18.21 -33.51
CA ALA A 132 -27.77 19.17 -34.33
C ALA A 132 -27.09 19.47 -35.67
N GLY A 133 -27.65 18.93 -36.75
CA GLY A 133 -27.50 19.53 -38.08
C GLY A 133 -27.27 18.58 -39.24
N GLY A 134 -28.35 18.06 -39.83
CA GLY A 134 -28.54 18.12 -41.28
C GLY A 134 -27.79 17.14 -42.19
N ALA A 135 -28.58 16.18 -42.69
CA ALA A 135 -28.62 15.68 -44.07
C ALA A 135 -27.83 14.42 -44.47
N ALA A 136 -28.64 13.37 -44.76
CA ALA A 136 -28.50 12.24 -45.68
C ALA A 136 -28.44 10.87 -44.98
N ALA A 137 -29.31 9.89 -45.21
CA ALA A 137 -30.53 9.71 -46.01
C ALA A 137 -31.26 8.49 -45.40
N PRO A 138 -32.60 8.35 -45.53
CA PRO A 138 -33.32 7.26 -44.86
C PRO A 138 -33.24 5.97 -45.67
N ALA A 139 -32.59 4.94 -45.13
CA ALA A 139 -32.64 3.60 -45.70
C ALA A 139 -33.57 2.71 -44.85
N GLY A 140 -34.82 2.61 -45.31
CA GLY A 140 -35.63 1.39 -45.26
C GLY A 140 -36.37 1.07 -43.96
N GLY A 141 -37.70 1.18 -44.00
CA GLY A 141 -38.54 0.55 -42.98
C GLY A 141 -40.03 0.92 -43.01
N ALA A 142 -40.75 0.35 -43.97
CA ALA A 142 -42.19 0.03 -43.91
C ALA A 142 -43.24 1.17 -43.81
N ALA A 143 -43.96 1.35 -44.92
CA ALA A 143 -45.37 1.74 -44.97
C ALA A 143 -46.25 0.70 -44.19
N PRO A 144 -47.53 0.96 -43.80
CA PRO A 144 -48.50 1.79 -44.54
C PRO A 144 -49.53 2.58 -43.71
N ALA A 145 -50.40 3.25 -44.48
CA ALA A 145 -51.82 3.50 -44.23
C ALA A 145 -52.24 4.78 -43.48
N GLY A 146 -52.85 5.68 -44.27
CA GLY A 146 -54.21 6.11 -43.95
C GLY A 146 -54.44 7.62 -43.82
N GLY A 147 -55.05 8.21 -44.85
CA GLY A 147 -56.09 9.22 -44.66
C GLY A 147 -55.75 10.67 -45.03
N ALA A 148 -56.24 11.08 -46.21
CA ALA A 148 -57.00 12.32 -46.51
C ALA A 148 -56.49 13.67 -45.96
N ALA A 149 -56.46 14.81 -46.65
CA ALA A 149 -56.79 15.29 -48.00
C ALA A 149 -56.25 16.77 -48.05
N PRO A 150 -56.19 17.43 -49.21
CA PRO A 150 -55.36 18.62 -49.44
C PRO A 150 -56.14 19.96 -49.35
N ALA A 151 -55.46 21.08 -49.72
CA ALA A 151 -55.97 22.42 -50.09
C ALA A 151 -55.71 23.51 -49.00
N GLU A 152 -55.27 24.78 -49.20
CA GLU A 152 -55.00 25.74 -50.30
C GLU A 152 -54.00 26.82 -49.75
N HIS A 153 -53.03 27.37 -50.49
CA HIS A 153 -53.07 28.59 -51.32
C HIS A 153 -53.86 29.80 -50.75
N HIS A 154 -53.18 30.70 -50.01
CA HIS A 154 -52.96 32.12 -50.32
C HIS A 154 -52.48 32.93 -49.10
#